data_AF-A0A6B1ADB8-F1
#
_entry.id   AF-A0A6B1ADB8-F1
#
_cell.length_a   1.000
_cell.length_b   1.000
_cell.length_c   1.000
_cell.angle_alpha   90.00
_cell.angle_beta   90.00
_cell.angle_gamma   90.00
#
_symmetry.space_group_name_H-M   'P 1'
#
loop_
_entity.id
_entity.type
_entity.pdbx_description
1 polymer ?
#
loop_
_entity_poly.entity_id
_entity_poly.type
_entity_poly.pdbx_seq_one_letter_code
_entity_poly.pdbx_strand_id
1 'polypeptide(L)'
;MTTLFFGDMLPPSPEAEKRREHVLVGTATPLKLDVRPIEHDLTPRGSICIGTFHEDKPIGRCAIPRDSVQHFLEMDLFDRPVALALNVRKGGPGMEGSLLALVPMDRASRGGSERDEPWRASVPGAAYDDAIKSGGDDSGSTQLVGIFLGEVVRFEGDRREPASMLREAADMLACVIRGQVDSVGGRVLEDLTASPEG
;
A
#
# COMPACT_ATOMS: atom_id res chain seq x y z
N MET A 1 -47.78 22.43 13.18
CA MET A 1 -48.33 21.26 13.90
C MET A 1 -47.36 20.11 13.71
N THR A 2 -46.77 19.68 14.83
CA THR A 2 -46.05 18.41 15.09
C THR A 2 -44.69 18.13 14.43
N THR A 3 -43.66 18.39 15.25
CA THR A 3 -42.38 17.69 15.43
C THR A 3 -42.54 16.19 15.69
N LEU A 4 -41.62 15.37 15.17
CA LEU A 4 -40.99 14.25 15.90
C LEU A 4 -39.51 14.11 15.51
N PHE A 5 -38.64 14.24 16.51
CA PHE A 5 -37.23 13.83 16.58
C PHE A 5 -37.16 12.71 17.64
N PHE A 6 -36.27 11.71 17.48
CA PHE A 6 -35.51 10.99 18.53
C PHE A 6 -34.73 9.85 17.83
N GLY A 7 -33.40 9.69 17.96
CA GLY A 7 -32.42 10.46 18.71
C GLY A 7 -31.00 10.13 18.24
N ASP A 8 -30.19 11.19 18.18
CA ASP A 8 -28.78 11.15 18.54
C ASP A 8 -28.57 10.35 19.83
N MET A 9 -27.49 9.56 19.90
CA MET A 9 -26.53 9.59 21.01
C MET A 9 -25.52 8.46 20.86
N LEU A 10 -24.45 8.76 20.15
CA LEU A 10 -23.15 8.84 20.78
C LEU A 10 -22.43 9.99 20.09
N PRO A 11 -21.94 11.03 20.80
CA PRO A 11 -20.83 11.79 20.22
C PRO A 11 -19.76 10.76 19.83
N PRO A 12 -19.06 10.93 18.70
CA PRO A 12 -17.91 10.07 18.42
C PRO A 12 -17.08 10.04 19.71
N SER A 13 -16.78 8.83 20.23
CA SER A 13 -15.91 8.73 21.40
C SER A 13 -14.68 9.60 21.12
N PRO A 14 -14.18 10.40 22.07
CA PRO A 14 -12.93 11.14 21.90
C PRO A 14 -11.75 10.23 21.49
N GLU A 15 -11.92 8.90 21.52
CA GLU A 15 -11.00 7.89 21.00
C GLU A 15 -11.04 7.68 19.47
N ALA A 16 -12.17 7.93 18.80
CA ALA A 16 -12.28 7.89 17.33
C ALA A 16 -11.73 9.17 16.65
N GLU A 17 -11.68 10.26 17.41
CA GLU A 17 -11.17 11.57 16.98
C GLU A 17 -9.67 11.80 17.23
N LYS A 18 -8.93 10.79 17.72
CA LYS A 18 -7.52 10.67 17.31
C LYS A 18 -7.52 10.19 15.85
N ARG A 19 -7.87 11.08 14.92
CA ARG A 19 -7.56 10.91 13.50
C ARG A 19 -6.11 10.49 13.44
N ARG A 20 -5.83 9.24 13.12
CA ARG A 20 -4.46 8.79 12.87
C ARG A 20 -4.02 9.68 11.71
N GLU A 21 -3.15 10.64 11.99
CA GLU A 21 -2.60 11.50 10.96
C GLU A 21 -1.88 10.58 9.97
N HIS A 22 -2.40 10.50 8.76
CA HIS A 22 -1.80 9.80 7.64
C HIS A 22 -1.17 10.83 6.72
N VAL A 23 0.05 10.56 6.28
CA VAL A 23 0.73 11.37 5.29
C VAL A 23 1.17 10.48 4.14
N LEU A 24 0.71 10.84 2.93
CA LEU A 24 1.13 10.21 1.70
C LEU A 24 2.21 11.05 1.04
N VAL A 25 3.37 10.46 0.82
CA VAL A 25 4.44 11.04 0.00
C VAL A 25 4.68 10.16 -1.22
N GLY A 26 5.11 10.75 -2.33
CA GLY A 26 5.39 10.02 -3.56
C GLY A 26 6.65 10.53 -4.25
N THR A 27 7.24 9.67 -5.08
CA THR A 27 8.35 10.05 -5.95
C THR A 27 7.90 11.02 -7.02
N ALA A 28 8.66 12.08 -7.24
CA ALA A 28 8.40 13.01 -8.35
C ALA A 28 8.66 12.36 -9.73
N THR A 29 9.59 11.40 -9.79
CA THR A 29 9.96 10.70 -11.02
C THR A 29 9.67 9.21 -10.88
N PRO A 30 9.00 8.57 -11.86
CA PRO A 30 8.80 7.13 -11.88
C PRO A 30 10.13 6.35 -11.87
N LEU A 31 10.17 5.24 -11.14
CA LEU A 31 11.35 4.40 -10.95
C LEU A 31 11.16 3.05 -11.64
N LYS A 32 12.23 2.53 -12.25
CA LYS A 32 12.26 1.15 -12.74
C LYS A 32 12.44 0.23 -11.53
N LEU A 33 11.54 -0.74 -11.39
CA LEU A 33 11.54 -1.73 -10.34
C LEU A 33 11.80 -3.11 -10.94
N ASP A 34 12.51 -3.94 -10.20
CA ASP A 34 12.61 -5.38 -10.42
C ASP A 34 11.82 -6.09 -9.32
N VAL A 35 10.97 -7.03 -9.70
CA VAL A 35 10.06 -7.73 -8.79
C VAL A 35 10.19 -9.22 -9.05
N ARG A 36 10.62 -9.96 -8.02
CA ARG A 36 10.92 -11.38 -8.17
C ARG A 36 10.73 -12.16 -6.87
N PRO A 37 10.45 -13.48 -6.97
CA PRO A 37 10.43 -14.35 -5.80
C PRO A 37 11.76 -14.34 -5.05
N ILE A 38 11.69 -14.38 -3.72
CA ILE A 38 12.83 -14.51 -2.82
C ILE A 38 12.55 -15.55 -1.74
N GLU A 39 13.60 -16.14 -1.19
CA GLU A 39 13.51 -16.96 0.01
C GLU A 39 13.56 -16.07 1.26
N HIS A 40 12.64 -16.30 2.20
CA HIS A 40 12.64 -15.59 3.47
C HIS A 40 12.01 -16.44 4.58
N ASP A 41 12.68 -16.56 5.72
CA ASP A 41 12.30 -17.46 6.82
C ASP A 41 10.91 -17.16 7.42
N LEU A 42 10.57 -15.88 7.51
CA LEU A 42 9.26 -15.42 8.00
C LEU A 42 8.11 -15.52 6.97
N THR A 43 8.33 -16.16 5.82
CA THR A 43 7.26 -16.32 4.81
C THR A 43 6.19 -17.27 5.35
N PRO A 44 4.91 -16.86 5.41
CA PRO A 44 3.83 -17.74 5.85
C PRO A 44 3.72 -19.01 4.99
N ARG A 45 3.32 -20.12 5.60
CA ARG A 45 3.06 -21.37 4.87
C ARG A 45 1.96 -21.14 3.84
N GLY A 46 2.15 -21.67 2.62
CA GLY A 46 1.22 -21.48 1.50
C GLY A 46 1.43 -20.19 0.71
N SER A 47 2.38 -19.35 1.12
CA SER A 47 2.73 -18.10 0.42
C SER A 47 4.11 -18.17 -0.21
N ILE A 48 4.37 -17.26 -1.15
CA ILE A 48 5.69 -16.96 -1.70
C ILE A 48 6.03 -15.52 -1.33
N CYS A 49 7.26 -15.28 -0.89
CA CYS A 49 7.75 -13.93 -0.68
C CYS A 49 8.21 -13.33 -2.00
N ILE A 50 7.68 -12.16 -2.32
CA ILE A 50 8.09 -11.35 -3.46
C ILE A 50 8.94 -10.21 -2.93
N GLY A 51 10.18 -10.11 -3.44
CA GLY A 51 11.06 -8.98 -3.21
C GLY A 51 10.87 -7.93 -4.28
N THR A 52 10.89 -6.66 -3.89
CA THR A 52 10.94 -5.51 -4.78
C THR A 52 12.30 -4.83 -4.67
N PHE A 53 12.92 -4.57 -5.82
CA PHE A 53 14.26 -4.01 -5.92
C PHE A 53 14.26 -2.76 -6.80
N HIS A 54 15.12 -1.81 -6.45
CA HIS A 54 15.45 -0.65 -7.26
C HIS A 54 16.97 -0.53 -7.34
N GLU A 55 17.54 -0.50 -8.55
CA GLU A 55 19.00 -0.53 -8.77
C GLU A 55 19.69 -1.68 -7.99
N ASP A 56 19.12 -2.88 -8.07
CA ASP A 56 19.55 -4.09 -7.35
C ASP A 56 19.47 -4.03 -5.82
N LYS A 57 18.98 -2.92 -5.24
CA LYS A 57 18.81 -2.77 -3.80
C LYS A 57 17.41 -3.16 -3.37
N PRO A 58 17.25 -3.98 -2.32
CA PRO A 58 15.92 -4.34 -1.82
C PRO A 58 15.25 -3.11 -1.21
N ILE A 59 14.02 -2.82 -1.65
CA ILE A 59 13.23 -1.69 -1.14
C ILE A 59 11.93 -2.12 -0.45
N GLY A 60 11.48 -3.35 -0.71
CA GLY A 60 10.25 -3.89 -0.16
C GLY A 60 10.17 -5.39 -0.31
N ARG A 61 9.29 -5.99 0.49
CA ARG A 61 8.92 -7.40 0.37
C ARG A 61 7.49 -7.60 0.84
N CYS A 62 6.76 -8.47 0.16
CA CYS A 62 5.43 -8.89 0.57
C CYS A 62 5.26 -10.40 0.39
N ALA A 63 4.32 -10.98 1.13
CA ALA A 63 3.94 -12.38 0.98
C ALA A 63 2.65 -12.43 0.17
N ILE A 64 2.65 -13.23 -0.91
CA ILE A 64 1.50 -13.42 -1.80
C ILE A 64 1.10 -14.90 -1.74
N PRO A 65 -0.20 -15.24 -1.75
CA PRO A 65 -0.64 -16.63 -1.88
C PRO A 65 -0.01 -17.30 -3.09
N ARG A 66 0.46 -18.54 -2.94
CA ARG A 66 1.16 -19.27 -4.01
C ARG A 66 0.38 -19.30 -5.32
N ASP A 67 -0.93 -19.49 -5.25
CA ASP A 67 -1.80 -19.61 -6.42
C ASP A 67 -1.95 -18.28 -7.20
N SER A 68 -1.61 -17.15 -6.59
CA SER A 68 -1.71 -15.82 -7.20
C SER A 68 -0.38 -15.29 -7.76
N VAL A 69 0.75 -15.94 -7.44
CA VAL A 69 2.09 -15.44 -7.79
C VAL A 69 2.32 -15.44 -9.29
N GLN A 70 1.95 -16.53 -9.97
CA GLN A 70 2.12 -16.64 -11.42
C GLN A 70 1.33 -15.54 -12.13
N HIS A 71 0.07 -15.36 -11.76
CA HIS A 71 -0.79 -14.32 -12.32
C HIS A 71 -0.22 -12.92 -12.07
N PHE A 72 0.24 -12.64 -10.85
CA PHE A 72 0.85 -11.35 -10.51
C PHE A 72 2.09 -11.03 -11.36
N LEU A 73 2.94 -12.02 -11.63
CA LEU A 73 4.13 -11.85 -12.47
C LEU A 73 3.77 -11.66 -13.95
N GLU A 74 2.73 -12.32 -14.44
CA GLU A 74 2.24 -12.22 -15.83
C GLU A 74 1.54 -10.89 -16.16
N MET A 75 1.14 -10.12 -15.15
CA MET A 75 0.49 -8.82 -15.37
C MET A 75 1.44 -7.72 -15.85
N ASP A 76 2.75 -7.97 -15.88
CA ASP A 76 3.79 -7.05 -16.37
C ASP A 76 3.66 -5.62 -15.80
N LEU A 77 3.19 -5.50 -14.55
CA LEU A 77 2.87 -4.23 -13.90
C LEU A 77 4.06 -3.27 -13.82
N PHE A 78 5.27 -3.85 -13.79
CA PHE A 78 6.55 -3.17 -13.56
C PHE A 78 7.45 -3.11 -14.80
N ASP A 79 6.92 -3.46 -15.98
CA ASP A 79 7.66 -3.40 -17.24
C ASP A 79 8.09 -1.98 -17.61
N ARG A 80 7.29 -0.99 -17.19
CA ARG A 80 7.62 0.42 -17.31
C ARG A 80 7.87 1.02 -15.93
N PRO A 81 8.66 2.11 -15.83
CA PRO A 81 8.83 2.82 -14.58
C PRO A 81 7.49 3.24 -13.95
N VAL A 82 7.40 3.13 -12.63
CA VAL A 82 6.19 3.45 -11.82
C VAL A 82 6.57 4.40 -10.70
N ALA A 83 5.65 5.29 -10.31
CA ALA A 83 5.87 6.12 -9.14
C ALA A 83 5.75 5.28 -7.87
N LEU A 84 6.62 5.52 -6.90
CA LEU A 84 6.47 4.96 -5.56
C LEU A 84 5.74 5.95 -4.67
N ALA A 85 4.94 5.42 -3.74
CA ALA A 85 4.35 6.20 -2.66
C ALA A 85 4.53 5.49 -1.31
N LEU A 86 4.63 6.28 -0.25
CA LEU A 86 4.68 5.80 1.12
C LEU A 86 3.54 6.46 1.89
N ASN A 87 2.60 5.63 2.37
CA ASN A 87 1.53 6.08 3.26
C ASN A 87 1.97 5.86 4.70
N VAL A 88 2.31 6.93 5.40
CA VAL A 88 2.87 6.89 6.75
C VAL A 88 1.84 7.30 7.79
N ARG A 89 1.83 6.60 8.92
CA ARG A 89 1.09 6.98 10.12
C ARG A 89 1.96 6.84 11.36
N LYS A 90 1.57 7.52 12.44
CA LYS A 90 2.07 7.19 13.77
C LYS A 90 1.60 5.79 14.16
N GLY A 91 2.55 4.97 14.59
CA GLY A 91 2.39 3.57 14.99
C GLY A 91 2.90 3.35 16.42
N GLY A 92 2.81 2.10 16.89
CA GLY A 92 3.23 1.74 18.26
C GLY A 92 4.71 2.04 18.55
N PRO A 93 5.66 1.57 17.72
CA PRO A 93 7.11 1.78 17.95
C PRO A 93 7.67 3.10 17.38
N GLY A 94 6.83 3.93 16.74
CA GLY A 94 7.27 5.15 16.04
C GLY A 94 6.38 5.45 14.84
N MET A 95 6.92 5.27 13.63
CA MET A 95 6.25 5.51 12.37
C MET A 95 6.13 4.23 11.56
N GLU A 96 4.93 3.95 11.07
CA GLU A 96 4.61 2.79 10.23
C GLU A 96 4.17 3.28 8.86
N GLY A 97 4.78 2.76 7.80
CA GLY A 97 4.57 3.18 6.42
C GLY A 97 4.30 2.01 5.49
N SER A 98 3.21 2.08 4.74
CA SER A 98 2.92 1.12 3.67
C SER A 98 3.51 1.62 2.35
N LEU A 99 4.46 0.87 1.79
CA LEU A 99 5.10 1.16 0.50
C LEU A 99 4.21 0.66 -0.64
N LEU A 100 3.92 1.55 -1.59
CA LEU A 100 3.03 1.31 -2.71
C LEU A 100 3.73 1.66 -4.03
N ALA A 101 3.53 0.85 -5.06
CA ALA A 101 3.75 1.26 -6.44
C ALA A 101 2.44 1.79 -7.04
N LEU A 102 2.47 2.98 -7.61
CA LEU A 102 1.32 3.58 -8.27
C LEU A 102 1.32 3.18 -9.74
N VAL A 103 0.40 2.27 -10.09
CA VAL A 103 0.26 1.71 -11.44
C VAL A 103 -1.02 2.24 -12.08
N PRO A 104 -0.99 2.70 -13.34
CA PRO A 104 -2.19 3.03 -14.08
C PRO A 104 -3.21 1.88 -14.12
N MET A 105 -4.48 2.19 -13.89
CA MET A 105 -5.57 1.20 -13.79
C MET A 105 -5.70 0.36 -15.07
N ASP A 106 -5.46 0.94 -16.24
CA ASP A 106 -5.46 0.21 -17.52
C ASP A 106 -4.41 -0.92 -17.57
N ARG A 107 -3.32 -0.80 -16.83
CA ARG A 107 -2.33 -1.88 -16.68
C ARG A 107 -2.75 -2.90 -15.63
N ALA A 108 -3.31 -2.43 -14.51
CA ALA A 108 -3.81 -3.31 -13.46
C ALA A 108 -4.99 -4.19 -13.92
N SER A 109 -5.83 -3.71 -14.84
CA SER A 109 -7.00 -4.43 -15.34
C SER A 109 -6.72 -5.35 -16.54
N ARG A 110 -5.52 -5.31 -17.14
CA ARG A 110 -5.19 -6.14 -18.32
C ARG A 110 -5.15 -7.65 -18.04
N GLY A 111 -5.04 -8.05 -16.77
CA GLY A 111 -5.02 -9.46 -16.35
C GLY A 111 -6.39 -10.15 -16.31
N GLY A 112 -7.50 -9.42 -16.44
CA GLY A 112 -8.84 -10.00 -16.42
C GLY A 112 -9.78 -9.28 -17.36
N SER A 113 -10.29 -9.99 -18.37
CA SER A 113 -11.51 -9.55 -19.04
C SER A 113 -12.65 -9.62 -18.01
N GLU A 114 -12.86 -8.55 -17.23
CA GLU A 114 -14.10 -8.35 -16.43
C GLU A 114 -15.37 -8.38 -17.32
N ARG A 115 -15.18 -8.44 -18.64
CA ARG A 115 -16.21 -8.47 -19.66
C ARG A 115 -16.85 -9.85 -19.84
N ASP A 116 -16.19 -10.95 -19.45
CA ASP A 116 -16.65 -12.33 -19.73
C ASP A 116 -16.92 -13.16 -18.47
N GLU A 117 -17.32 -12.51 -17.38
CA GLU A 117 -17.66 -13.22 -16.15
C GLU A 117 -19.14 -13.70 -16.17
N PRO A 118 -19.41 -15.01 -16.07
CA PRO A 118 -20.75 -15.59 -16.31
C PRO A 118 -21.81 -15.15 -15.29
N TRP A 119 -21.40 -14.76 -14.09
CA TRP A 119 -22.31 -14.23 -13.06
C TRP A 119 -22.86 -12.85 -13.41
N ARG A 120 -22.16 -12.09 -14.26
CA ARG A 120 -22.55 -10.72 -14.63
C ARG A 120 -23.82 -10.69 -15.49
N ALA A 121 -24.04 -11.72 -16.30
CA ALA A 121 -25.29 -11.92 -17.05
C ALA A 121 -26.52 -12.14 -16.15
N SER A 122 -26.30 -12.45 -14.86
CA SER A 122 -27.36 -12.73 -13.89
C SER A 122 -27.69 -11.52 -13.00
N VAL A 123 -26.96 -10.41 -13.12
CA VAL A 123 -27.22 -9.18 -12.33
C VAL A 123 -28.05 -8.18 -13.15
N PRO A 124 -29.30 -7.89 -12.76
CA PRO A 124 -30.10 -6.85 -13.40
C PRO A 124 -29.40 -5.50 -13.26
N GLY A 125 -29.08 -4.83 -14.38
CA GLY A 125 -28.40 -3.53 -14.40
C GLY A 125 -26.96 -3.55 -14.93
N ALA A 126 -26.34 -4.72 -15.11
CA ALA A 126 -24.98 -4.82 -15.65
C ALA A 126 -24.81 -4.16 -17.04
N ALA A 127 -25.84 -4.23 -17.89
CA ALA A 127 -25.86 -3.58 -19.20
C ALA A 127 -26.02 -2.05 -19.13
N TYR A 128 -26.61 -1.52 -18.05
CA TYR A 128 -26.75 -0.08 -17.82
C TYR A 128 -25.45 0.54 -17.30
N ASP A 129 -24.73 -0.16 -16.41
CA ASP A 129 -23.40 0.24 -15.93
C ASP A 129 -22.37 0.35 -17.06
N ASP A 130 -22.41 -0.57 -18.04
CA ASP A 130 -21.52 -0.51 -19.21
C ASP A 130 -21.82 0.69 -20.12
N ALA A 131 -23.08 1.08 -20.26
CA ALA A 131 -23.49 2.24 -21.04
C ALA A 131 -23.04 3.57 -20.40
N ILE A 132 -23.06 3.67 -19.06
CA ILE A 132 -22.56 4.85 -18.34
C ILE A 132 -21.04 4.93 -18.38
N LYS A 133 -20.32 3.81 -18.23
CA LYS A 133 -18.85 3.77 -18.33
C LYS A 133 -18.35 4.13 -19.73
N SER A 134 -19.13 3.86 -20.78
CA SER A 134 -18.76 4.18 -22.17
C SER A 134 -19.11 5.62 -22.60
N GLY A 135 -19.86 6.38 -21.79
CA GLY A 135 -20.33 7.73 -22.12
C GLY A 135 -19.82 8.84 -21.18
N GLY A 136 -18.88 8.53 -20.28
CA GLY A 136 -18.31 9.47 -19.32
C GLY A 136 -17.14 10.27 -19.91
N ASP A 137 -17.31 11.59 -19.91
CA ASP A 137 -16.40 12.65 -20.32
C ASP A 137 -14.91 12.40 -20.01
N ASP A 138 -14.05 12.64 -21.02
CA ASP A 138 -12.59 12.61 -20.98
C ASP A 138 -12.04 13.77 -20.13
N SER A 139 -12.14 13.63 -18.81
CA SER A 139 -11.23 14.33 -17.90
C SER A 139 -10.00 13.44 -17.73
N GLY A 140 -8.92 13.78 -18.46
CA GLY A 140 -7.67 13.03 -18.63
C GLY A 140 -6.83 12.73 -17.36
N SER A 141 -7.47 12.47 -16.23
CA SER A 141 -6.84 11.91 -15.04
C SER A 141 -6.71 10.39 -15.19
N THR A 142 -5.50 9.91 -15.48
CA THR A 142 -5.20 8.48 -15.43
C THR A 142 -5.44 7.98 -14.01
N GLN A 143 -6.42 7.09 -13.83
CA GLN A 143 -6.69 6.48 -12.53
C GLN A 143 -5.50 5.60 -12.14
N LEU A 144 -5.01 5.78 -10.91
CA LEU A 144 -3.87 5.03 -10.37
C LEU A 144 -4.37 4.05 -9.30
N VAL A 145 -3.76 2.86 -9.29
CA VAL A 145 -3.95 1.82 -8.29
C VAL A 145 -2.65 1.63 -7.52
N GLY A 146 -2.73 1.54 -6.19
CA GLY A 146 -1.59 1.27 -5.33
C GLY A 146 -1.36 -0.24 -5.18
N ILE A 147 -0.28 -0.76 -5.76
CA ILE A 147 0.18 -2.12 -5.56
C ILE A 147 1.05 -2.15 -4.31
N PHE A 148 0.67 -2.95 -3.31
CA PHE A 148 1.40 -3.04 -2.05
C PHE A 148 2.72 -3.80 -2.20
N LEU A 149 3.82 -3.15 -1.78
CA LEU A 149 5.17 -3.69 -1.89
C LEU A 149 5.78 -4.11 -0.55
N GLY A 150 5.24 -3.63 0.57
CA GLY A 150 5.71 -3.98 1.91
C GLY A 150 5.46 -2.90 2.96
N GLU A 151 5.79 -3.23 4.21
CA GLU A 151 5.78 -2.31 5.34
C GLU A 151 7.19 -1.77 5.61
N VAL A 152 7.26 -0.50 6.01
CA VAL A 152 8.46 0.23 6.40
C VAL A 152 8.22 0.82 7.78
N VAL A 153 9.12 0.57 8.72
CA VAL A 153 9.02 1.11 10.08
C VAL A 153 10.23 1.97 10.37
N ARG A 154 9.99 3.08 11.05
CA ARG A 154 11.05 3.88 11.67
C ARG A 154 10.72 4.06 13.14
N PHE A 155 11.60 3.59 14.00
CA PHE A 155 11.44 3.68 15.44
C PHE A 155 11.59 5.12 15.90
N GLU A 156 10.99 5.46 17.05
CA GLU A 156 11.02 6.83 17.58
C GLU A 156 12.45 7.37 17.75
N GLY A 157 13.39 6.52 18.19
CA GLY A 157 14.81 6.88 18.35
C GLY A 157 15.56 7.14 17.05
N ASP A 158 15.06 6.63 15.92
CA ASP A 158 15.67 6.76 14.59
C ASP A 158 15.05 7.90 13.75
N ARG A 159 14.10 8.65 14.33
CA ARG A 159 13.44 9.76 13.64
C ARG A 159 14.41 10.91 13.37
N ARG A 160 14.35 11.47 12.17
CA ARG A 160 15.18 12.61 11.77
C ARG A 160 14.45 13.94 11.83
N GLU A 161 13.14 13.91 11.62
CA GLU A 161 12.26 15.06 11.50
C GLU A 161 11.08 14.92 12.49
N PRO A 162 11.34 14.81 13.81
CA PRO A 162 10.30 14.51 14.80
C PRO A 162 9.16 15.55 14.82
N ALA A 163 9.48 16.79 14.42
CA ALA A 163 8.56 17.92 14.36
C ALA A 163 7.63 17.91 13.14
N SER A 164 7.90 17.12 12.09
CA SER A 164 7.09 17.14 10.86
C SER A 164 6.92 15.74 10.27
N MET A 165 5.70 15.21 10.35
CA MET A 165 5.35 13.92 9.76
C MET A 165 5.61 13.85 8.25
N LEU A 166 5.35 14.94 7.53
CA LEU A 166 5.56 15.02 6.09
C LEU A 166 7.04 14.94 5.71
N ARG A 167 7.89 15.66 6.43
CA ARG A 167 9.34 15.60 6.19
C ARG A 167 9.92 14.26 6.59
N GLU A 168 9.45 13.70 7.71
CA GLU A 168 9.82 12.35 8.15
C GLU A 168 9.45 11.31 7.08
N ALA A 169 8.21 11.33 6.58
CA ALA A 169 7.75 10.42 5.55
C ALA A 169 8.56 10.56 4.24
N ALA A 170 8.88 11.79 3.83
CA ALA A 170 9.70 12.04 2.65
C ALA A 170 11.13 11.50 2.81
N ASP A 171 11.76 11.68 3.98
CA ASP A 171 13.08 11.11 4.28
C ASP A 171 13.02 9.57 4.37
N MET A 172 11.97 8.99 4.98
CA MET A 172 11.73 7.54 5.00
C MET A 172 11.68 6.98 3.58
N LEU A 173 10.88 7.58 2.69
CA LEU A 173 10.80 7.17 1.28
C LEU A 173 12.15 7.31 0.57
N ALA A 174 12.91 8.39 0.83
CA ALA A 174 14.24 8.57 0.26
C ALA A 174 15.25 7.51 0.74
N CYS A 175 15.19 7.12 2.02
CA CYS A 175 15.99 6.01 2.55
C CYS A 175 15.62 4.67 1.90
N VAL A 176 14.32 4.41 1.73
CA VAL A 176 13.83 3.20 1.05
C VAL A 176 14.37 3.11 -0.37
N ILE A 177 14.27 4.18 -1.17
CA ILE A 177 14.78 4.22 -2.55
C ILE A 177 16.29 3.97 -2.61
N ARG A 178 17.04 4.42 -1.59
CA ARG A 178 18.48 4.18 -1.49
C ARG A 178 18.85 2.78 -0.99
N GLY A 179 17.88 1.91 -0.70
CA GLY A 179 18.10 0.58 -0.15
C GLY A 179 18.49 0.58 1.34
N GLN A 180 18.24 1.68 2.04
CA GLN A 180 18.51 1.82 3.48
C GLN A 180 17.26 1.42 4.27
N VAL A 181 16.86 0.16 4.15
CA VAL A 181 15.65 -0.38 4.78
C VAL A 181 16.04 -1.38 5.87
N ASP A 182 15.78 -1.03 7.12
CA ASP A 182 15.80 -2.02 8.21
C ASP A 182 14.46 -2.75 8.23
N SER A 183 14.48 -4.07 8.00
CA SER A 183 13.24 -4.84 7.97
C SER A 183 12.75 -5.13 9.39
N VAL A 184 11.45 -4.92 9.60
CA VAL A 184 10.71 -5.05 10.87
C VAL A 184 10.94 -6.40 11.58
N GLY A 185 11.17 -7.48 10.81
CA GLY A 185 11.26 -8.84 11.36
C GLY A 185 12.45 -9.11 12.28
N GLY A 186 13.57 -8.39 12.12
CA GLY A 186 14.74 -8.54 13.01
C GLY A 186 14.60 -7.68 14.26
N ARG A 187 14.36 -6.37 14.07
CA ARG A 187 14.34 -5.40 15.17
C ARG A 187 13.11 -5.48 16.07
N VAL A 188 11.90 -5.79 15.56
CA VAL A 188 10.71 -5.85 16.45
C VAL A 188 10.79 -7.02 17.42
N LEU A 189 11.45 -8.13 17.04
CA LEU A 189 11.75 -9.21 17.97
C LEU A 189 12.80 -8.78 18.99
N GLU A 190 13.84 -8.05 18.59
CA GLU A 190 14.85 -7.50 19.49
C GLU A 190 14.25 -6.47 20.47
N ASP A 191 13.35 -5.60 20.02
CA ASP A 191 12.73 -4.54 20.83
C ASP A 191 11.64 -5.10 21.77
N LEU A 192 10.93 -6.17 21.38
CA LEU A 192 9.99 -6.90 22.25
C LEU A 192 10.71 -7.82 23.25
N THR A 193 11.95 -8.22 22.98
CA THR A 193 12.77 -9.04 23.90
C THR A 193 13.77 -8.21 24.71
N ALA A 194 13.95 -6.94 24.37
CA ALA A 194 14.59 -5.94 25.21
C ALA A 194 13.66 -5.59 26.39
N SER A 195 13.57 -6.50 27.37
CA SER A 195 12.99 -6.17 28.67
C SER A 195 13.72 -4.97 29.29
N PRO A 196 13.01 -4.01 29.92
CA PRO A 196 13.64 -3.00 30.76
C PRO A 196 14.11 -3.66 32.06
N GLU A 197 15.29 -4.27 32.05
CA GLU A 197 15.99 -4.58 33.29
C GLU A 197 16.78 -3.35 33.73
N GLY A 198 16.36 -2.81 34.87
CA GLY A 198 17.11 -1.80 35.63
C GLY A 198 18.27 -2.40 36.42
#